data_AF-A0A4U9UDB6-F1
#
_entry.id   AF-A0A4U9UDB6-F1
#
_cell.length_a   1.000
_cell.length_b   1.000
_cell.length_c   1.000
_cell.angle_alpha   90.00
_cell.angle_beta   90.00
_cell.angle_gamma   90.00
#
_symmetry.space_group_name_H-M   'P 1'
#
loop_
_entity.id
_entity.type
_entity.pdbx_description
1 polymer ?
#
loop_
_entity_poly.entity_id
_entity_poly.type
_entity_poly.pdbx_seq_one_letter_code
_entity_poly.pdbx_strand_id
1 'polypeptide(L)'
;MMHHKGPGREGPFAGLDLTKEQRQQMRDIMKESHQKRGPGAKDERQALHSMIASESFDEAKAKAQIDAIGKAQSEHMLERAKAENKMYNLLTPEQKKQYNENYQKREQKMMEHMKKMRDHVPAAE
;
A
#
# COMPACT_ATOMS: atom_id res chain seq x y z
N MET A 1 -2.61 -15.13 15.09
CA MET A 1 -2.27 -14.19 14.01
C MET A 1 -1.34 -14.89 13.03
N MET A 2 -1.85 -15.39 11.92
CA MET A 2 -1.00 -15.94 10.86
C MET A 2 -0.30 -14.78 10.13
N HIS A 3 1.00 -14.61 10.36
CA HIS A 3 1.83 -13.74 9.54
C HIS A 3 2.05 -14.46 8.21
N HIS A 4 1.19 -14.19 7.22
CA HIS A 4 1.49 -14.58 5.84
C HIS A 4 2.71 -13.78 5.37
N LYS A 5 3.88 -14.38 5.53
CA LYS A 5 5.13 -13.96 4.92
C LYS A 5 5.08 -14.39 3.45
N GLY A 6 4.18 -13.78 2.68
CA GLY A 6 4.26 -13.80 1.22
C GLY A 6 5.61 -13.20 0.78
N PRO A 7 6.05 -13.43 -0.48
CA PRO A 7 7.30 -12.86 -0.98
C PRO A 7 7.29 -11.38 -0.61
N GLY A 8 8.31 -10.97 0.15
CA GLY A 8 8.33 -9.67 0.83
C GLY A 8 7.87 -8.61 -0.14
N ARG A 9 6.86 -7.81 0.23
CA ARG A 9 6.51 -6.62 -0.54
C ARG A 9 7.69 -5.66 -0.44
N GLU A 10 8.67 -5.92 -1.28
CA GLU A 10 9.79 -5.07 -1.56
C GLU A 10 9.21 -3.74 -2.03
N GLY A 11 9.40 -2.71 -1.19
CA GLY A 11 8.85 -1.38 -1.43
C GLY A 11 9.30 -0.78 -2.76
N PRO A 12 8.72 0.36 -3.18
CA PRO A 12 9.01 0.96 -4.48
C PRO A 12 10.51 1.17 -4.75
N PHE A 13 11.33 1.38 -3.71
CA PHE A 13 12.78 1.61 -3.79
C PHE A 13 13.66 0.35 -3.62
N ALA A 14 13.06 -0.83 -3.55
CA ALA A 14 13.81 -2.08 -3.38
C ALA A 14 14.68 -2.39 -4.61
N GLY A 15 15.84 -3.00 -4.35
CA GLY A 15 16.81 -3.36 -5.38
C GLY A 15 17.61 -2.18 -5.96
N LEU A 16 17.47 -0.97 -5.42
CA LEU A 16 18.32 0.16 -5.79
C LEU A 16 19.65 0.14 -5.01
N ASP A 17 20.74 0.45 -5.70
CA ASP A 17 22.07 0.62 -5.11
C ASP A 17 22.18 1.98 -4.42
N LEU A 18 21.63 2.09 -3.22
CA LEU A 18 21.59 3.33 -2.45
C LEU A 18 22.84 3.51 -1.58
N THR A 19 23.33 4.76 -1.49
CA THR A 19 24.38 5.10 -0.52
C THR A 19 23.88 4.94 0.92
N LYS A 20 24.80 4.99 1.89
CA LYS A 20 24.41 4.91 3.31
C LYS A 20 23.57 6.12 3.71
N GLU A 21 23.95 7.29 3.22
CA GLU A 21 23.28 8.57 3.46
C GLU A 21 21.87 8.57 2.86
N GLN A 22 21.71 8.14 1.60
CA GLN A 22 20.40 8.02 0.97
C GLN A 22 19.48 7.06 1.74
N ARG A 23 19.99 5.90 2.17
CA ARG A 23 19.22 4.94 2.99
C ARG A 23 18.77 5.53 4.31
N GLN A 24 19.63 6.31 4.95
CA GLN A 24 19.28 6.98 6.21
C GLN A 24 18.18 8.01 5.99
N GLN A 25 18.34 8.89 5.00
CA GLN A 25 17.34 9.90 4.66
C GLN A 25 15.99 9.29 4.27
N MET A 26 15.98 8.20 3.49
CA MET A 26 14.75 7.47 3.16
C MET A 26 14.06 6.89 4.39
N ARG A 27 14.81 6.32 5.34
CA ARG A 27 14.25 5.83 6.61
C ARG A 27 13.61 6.96 7.41
N ASP A 28 14.26 8.11 7.48
CA ASP A 28 13.76 9.27 8.22
C ASP A 28 12.47 9.82 7.59
N ILE A 29 12.42 9.94 6.25
CA ILE A 29 11.22 10.33 5.51
C ILE A 29 10.06 9.35 5.77
N MET A 30 10.33 8.04 5.73
CA MET A 30 9.31 7.02 5.96
C MET A 30 8.82 7.01 7.40
N LYS A 31 9.71 7.25 8.37
CA LYS A 31 9.36 7.37 9.79
C LYS A 31 8.45 8.58 10.03
N GLU A 32 8.79 9.74 9.48
CA GLU A 32 7.97 10.95 9.57
C GLU A 32 6.57 10.73 8.95
N SER A 33 6.52 10.13 7.76
CA SER A 33 5.26 9.79 7.09
C SER A 33 4.41 8.83 7.93
N HIS A 34 5.05 7.85 8.58
CA HIS A 34 4.34 6.88 9.43
C HIS A 34 3.78 7.52 10.70
N GLN A 35 4.50 8.47 11.32
CA GLN A 35 4.01 9.21 12.49
C GLN A 35 2.79 10.07 12.19
N LYS A 36 2.64 10.55 10.94
CA LYS A 36 1.47 11.31 10.49
C LYS A 36 0.25 10.44 10.17
N ARG A 37 0.39 9.10 10.21
CA ARG A 37 -0.77 8.20 10.03
C ARG A 37 -1.56 8.13 11.33
N GLY A 38 -2.86 8.45 11.25
CA GLY A 38 -3.83 8.29 12.33
C GLY A 38 -4.14 6.82 12.66
N PRO A 39 -5.15 6.56 13.53
CA PRO A 39 -5.55 5.21 13.91
C PRO A 39 -5.80 4.34 12.66
N GLY A 40 -5.21 3.15 12.67
CA GLY A 40 -5.01 2.37 11.45
C GLY A 40 -6.24 1.61 10.97
N ALA A 41 -6.10 0.96 9.81
CA ALA A 41 -7.11 0.13 9.14
C ALA A 41 -7.71 -1.03 9.98
N LYS A 42 -7.23 -1.27 11.21
CA LYS A 42 -7.81 -2.26 12.12
C LYS A 42 -9.12 -1.76 12.72
N ASP A 43 -9.14 -0.51 13.18
CA ASP A 43 -10.31 0.08 13.83
C ASP A 43 -11.43 0.28 12.78
N GLU A 44 -11.05 0.70 11.56
CA GLU A 44 -11.94 0.80 10.40
C GLU A 44 -12.62 -0.53 10.06
N ARG A 45 -11.84 -1.63 10.05
CA ARG A 45 -12.35 -2.98 9.77
C ARG A 45 -13.28 -3.49 10.86
N GLN A 46 -12.97 -3.23 12.13
CA GLN A 46 -13.82 -3.61 13.25
C GLN A 46 -15.15 -2.85 13.24
N ALA A 47 -15.12 -1.55 12.94
CA ALA A 47 -16.33 -0.73 12.81
C ALA A 47 -17.26 -1.26 11.71
N LEU A 48 -16.71 -1.53 10.51
CA LEU A 48 -17.49 -2.11 9.41
C LEU A 48 -18.00 -3.52 9.74
N HIS A 49 -17.17 -4.37 10.35
CA HIS A 49 -17.59 -5.72 10.75
C HIS A 49 -18.79 -5.67 11.70
N SER A 50 -18.78 -4.74 12.68
CA SER A 50 -19.86 -4.61 13.65
C SER A 50 -21.19 -4.18 13.00
N MET A 51 -21.12 -3.38 11.93
CA MET A 51 -22.30 -2.99 11.14
C MET A 51 -22.83 -4.10 10.24
N ILE A 52 -21.96 -5.03 9.82
CA ILE A 52 -22.33 -6.20 9.01
C ILE A 52 -22.94 -7.29 9.89
N ALA A 53 -22.40 -7.47 11.10
CA ALA A 53 -22.83 -8.50 12.05
C ALA A 53 -24.02 -8.07 12.94
N SER A 54 -24.78 -7.03 12.57
CA SER A 54 -25.96 -6.57 13.30
C SER A 54 -27.24 -7.27 12.84
N GLU A 55 -28.25 -7.33 13.71
CA GLU A 55 -29.57 -7.94 13.40
C GLU A 55 -30.31 -7.23 12.26
N SER A 56 -30.07 -5.92 12.09
CA SER A 56 -30.58 -5.12 10.99
C SER A 56 -29.48 -4.27 10.39
N PHE A 57 -29.48 -4.11 9.06
CA PHE A 57 -28.50 -3.28 8.36
C PHE A 57 -28.98 -1.83 8.27
N ASP A 58 -28.22 -0.91 8.87
CA ASP A 58 -28.45 0.54 8.77
C ASP A 58 -27.56 1.13 7.66
N GLU A 59 -28.13 1.25 6.46
CA GLU A 59 -27.41 1.72 5.28
C GLU A 59 -26.84 3.14 5.47
N ALA A 60 -27.57 4.02 6.16
CA ALA A 60 -27.14 5.39 6.39
C ALA A 60 -25.89 5.45 7.29
N LYS A 61 -25.86 4.65 8.37
CA LYS A 61 -24.67 4.53 9.23
C LYS A 61 -23.50 3.88 8.51
N ALA A 62 -23.74 2.83 7.72
CA ALA A 62 -22.71 2.17 6.95
C ALA A 62 -22.08 3.14 5.94
N LYS A 63 -22.89 3.93 5.22
CA LYS A 63 -22.41 4.95 4.28
C LYS A 63 -21.54 6.00 4.96
N ALA A 64 -22.00 6.56 6.09
CA ALA A 64 -21.24 7.56 6.83
C ALA A 64 -19.87 7.03 7.30
N GLN A 65 -19.82 5.77 7.74
CA GLN A 65 -18.57 5.12 8.13
C GLN A 65 -17.64 4.89 6.94
N ILE A 66 -18.17 4.43 5.81
CA ILE A 66 -17.40 4.24 4.57
C ILE A 66 -16.82 5.56 4.07
N ASP A 67 -17.60 6.65 4.10
CA ASP A 67 -17.15 7.98 3.69
C ASP A 67 -16.01 8.50 4.58
N ALA A 68 -16.11 8.29 5.91
CA ALA A 68 -15.06 8.65 6.86
C ALA A 68 -13.76 7.86 6.60
N ILE A 69 -13.89 6.55 6.36
CA ILE A 69 -12.76 5.67 5.99
C ILE A 69 -12.14 6.14 4.67
N GLY A 70 -12.96 6.40 3.65
CA GLY A 70 -12.50 6.85 2.33
C GLY A 70 -11.71 8.15 2.41
N LYS A 71 -12.13 9.10 3.24
CA LYS A 71 -11.40 10.35 3.49
C LYS A 71 -10.03 10.08 4.12
N ALA A 72 -9.99 9.31 5.21
CA ALA A 72 -8.74 8.97 5.90
C ALA A 72 -7.76 8.23 4.96
N GLN A 73 -8.26 7.26 4.20
CA GLN A 73 -7.47 6.52 3.21
C GLN A 73 -6.89 7.44 2.12
N SER A 74 -7.69 8.39 1.62
CA SER A 74 -7.23 9.35 0.61
C SER A 74 -6.12 10.26 1.14
N GLU A 75 -6.27 10.78 2.36
CA GLU A 75 -5.25 11.58 3.03
C GLU A 75 -3.95 10.77 3.24
N HIS A 76 -4.07 9.50 3.65
CA HIS A 76 -2.92 8.61 3.79
C HIS A 76 -2.22 8.31 2.47
N MET A 77 -2.98 8.10 1.39
CA MET A 77 -2.41 7.90 0.06
C MET A 77 -1.63 9.14 -0.38
N LEU A 78 -2.17 10.33 -0.15
CA LEU A 78 -1.50 11.59 -0.48
C LEU A 78 -0.19 11.77 0.31
N GLU A 79 -0.22 11.56 1.64
CA GLU A 79 0.99 11.69 2.46
C GLU A 79 2.06 10.67 2.10
N ARG A 80 1.65 9.43 1.76
CA ARG A 80 2.56 8.42 1.24
C ARG A 80 3.17 8.84 -0.10
N ALA A 81 2.37 9.33 -1.04
CA ALA A 81 2.84 9.79 -2.34
C ALA A 81 3.84 10.95 -2.20
N LYS A 82 3.59 11.90 -1.29
CA LYS A 82 4.54 12.98 -0.96
C LYS A 82 5.86 12.44 -0.41
N ALA A 83 5.81 11.47 0.51
CA ALA A 83 7.00 10.84 1.06
C ALA A 83 7.79 10.08 -0.02
N GLU A 84 7.11 9.31 -0.87
CA GLU A 84 7.72 8.59 -1.99
C GLU A 84 8.35 9.56 -3.00
N ASN A 85 7.72 10.70 -3.30
CA ASN A 85 8.31 11.72 -4.16
C ASN A 85 9.57 12.36 -3.55
N LYS A 86 9.57 12.67 -2.24
CA LYS A 86 10.77 13.16 -1.54
C LYS A 86 11.92 12.16 -1.66
N MET A 87 11.65 10.87 -1.43
CA MET A 87 12.64 9.81 -1.58
C MET A 87 13.15 9.66 -3.01
N TYR A 88 12.27 9.74 -4.00
CA TYR A 88 12.64 9.71 -5.42
C TYR A 88 13.59 10.86 -5.80
N ASN A 89 13.41 12.04 -5.20
CA ASN A 89 14.27 13.19 -5.45
C ASN A 89 15.67 13.09 -4.80
N LEU A 90 15.90 12.12 -3.91
CA LEU A 90 17.23 11.81 -3.38
C LEU A 90 18.06 10.95 -4.34
N LEU A 91 17.42 10.34 -5.35
CA LEU A 91 18.06 9.41 -6.27
C LEU A 91 18.89 10.15 -7.33
N THR A 92 20.01 9.54 -7.74
CA THR A 92 20.76 9.95 -8.93
C THR A 92 19.98 9.63 -10.21
N PRO A 93 20.32 10.24 -11.37
CA PRO A 93 19.68 9.92 -12.64
C PRO A 93 19.68 8.42 -12.97
N GLU A 94 20.78 7.73 -12.69
CA GLU A 94 20.95 6.29 -12.94
C GLU A 94 20.03 5.46 -12.04
N GLN A 95 19.95 5.82 -10.75
CA GLN A 95 19.05 5.17 -9.80
C GLN A 95 17.57 5.42 -10.15
N LYS A 96 17.21 6.61 -10.65
CA LYS A 96 15.85 6.93 -11.13
C LYS A 96 15.48 6.07 -12.34
N LYS A 97 16.42 5.85 -13.27
CA LYS A 97 16.23 4.94 -14.40
C LYS A 97 15.95 3.52 -13.91
N GLN A 98 16.78 2.99 -13.01
CA GLN A 98 16.58 1.67 -12.42
C GLN A 98 15.25 1.55 -11.66
N TYR A 99 14.85 2.60 -10.94
CA TYR A 99 13.56 2.65 -10.24
C TYR A 99 12.37 2.43 -11.19
N ASN A 100 12.37 3.11 -12.35
CA ASN A 100 11.31 2.99 -13.35
C ASN A 100 11.32 1.62 -14.03
N GLU A 101 12.49 1.06 -14.31
CA GLU A 101 12.62 -0.32 -14.83
C GLU A 101 12.09 -1.35 -13.82
N ASN A 102 12.41 -1.19 -12.53
CA ASN A 102 11.91 -2.05 -11.47
C ASN A 102 10.38 -1.93 -11.31
N TYR A 103 9.81 -0.75 -11.54
CA TYR A 103 8.35 -0.57 -11.59
C TYR A 103 7.73 -1.36 -12.75
N GLN A 104 8.21 -1.18 -13.98
CA GLN A 104 7.69 -1.90 -15.15
C GLN A 104 7.78 -3.43 -15.00
N LYS A 105 8.90 -3.93 -14.47
CA LYS A 105 9.06 -5.37 -14.19
C LYS A 105 8.06 -5.88 -13.15
N ARG A 106 7.76 -5.08 -12.11
CA ARG A 106 6.75 -5.44 -11.11
C ARG A 106 5.35 -5.47 -11.70
N GLU A 107 4.99 -4.50 -12.53
CA GLU A 107 3.70 -4.46 -13.23
C GLU A 107 3.53 -5.68 -14.15
N GLN A 108 4.57 -6.05 -14.92
CA GLN A 108 4.54 -7.26 -15.76
C GLN A 108 4.32 -8.53 -14.93
N LYS A 109 5.07 -8.71 -13.84
CA LYS A 109 4.90 -9.86 -12.93
C LYS A 109 3.50 -9.89 -12.31
N MET A 110 2.95 -8.73 -11.95
CA MET A 110 1.59 -8.62 -11.43
C MET A 110 0.57 -9.04 -12.48
N MET A 111 0.70 -8.58 -13.73
CA MET A 111 -0.17 -8.99 -14.84
C MET A 111 -0.09 -10.48 -15.13
N GLU A 112 1.12 -11.05 -15.18
CA GLU A 112 1.32 -12.50 -15.35
C GLU A 112 0.69 -13.30 -14.21
N HIS A 113 0.87 -12.85 -12.96
CA HIS A 113 0.26 -13.47 -11.81
C HIS A 113 -1.28 -13.42 -11.87
N MET A 114 -1.85 -12.27 -12.22
CA MET A 114 -3.30 -12.12 -12.42
C MET A 114 -3.83 -13.04 -13.53
N LYS A 115 -3.11 -13.14 -14.65
CA LYS A 115 -3.45 -14.06 -15.74
C LYS A 115 -3.45 -15.51 -15.24
N LYS A 116 -2.39 -15.93 -14.55
CA LYS A 116 -2.29 -17.27 -13.98
C LYS A 116 -3.43 -17.56 -13.01
N MET A 117 -3.76 -16.62 -12.12
CA MET A 117 -4.88 -16.77 -11.19
C MET A 117 -6.21 -16.94 -11.91
N ARG A 118 -6.47 -16.16 -12.97
CA ARG A 118 -7.68 -16.30 -13.81
C ARG A 118 -7.74 -17.67 -14.47
N ASP A 119 -6.62 -18.14 -15.00
CA ASP A 119 -6.54 -19.43 -15.70
C ASP A 119 -6.60 -20.64 -14.73
N HIS A 120 -6.38 -20.41 -13.42
CA HIS A 120 -6.47 -21.42 -12.35
C HIS A 120 -7.76 -21.31 -11.51
N VAL A 121 -8.75 -20.51 -11.93
CA VAL A 121 -10.11 -20.63 -11.37
C VAL A 121 -10.76 -21.85 -12.03
N PRO A 122 -10.89 -23.02 -11.36
CA PRO A 122 -11.66 -24.11 -11.92
C PRO A 122 -13.09 -23.60 -12.16
N ALA A 123 -13.69 -23.98 -13.28
CA ALA A 123 -15.11 -23.77 -13.50
C ALA A 123 -15.83 -24.33 -12.25
N ALA A 124 -16.54 -23.48 -11.53
CA ALA A 124 -17.44 -23.94 -10.48
C ALA A 124 -18.54 -24.75 -11.18
N GLU A 125 -18.46 -26.07 -11.07
CA GLU A 125 -19.55 -27.00 -11.39
C GLU A 125 -20.68 -26.89 -10.37
#